data_AF-A0A935LS20-F1
#
_entry.id   AF-A0A935LS20-F1
#
_cell.length_a   1.000
_cell.length_b   1.000
_cell.length_c   1.000
_cell.angle_alpha   90.00
_cell.angle_beta   90.00
_cell.angle_gamma   90.00
#
_symmetry.space_group_name_H-M   'P 1'
#
loop_
_entity.id
_entity.type
_entity.pdbx_description
1 polymer ?
#
loop_
_entity_poly.entity_id
_entity_poly.type
_entity_poly.pdbx_seq_one_letter_code
_entity_poly.pdbx_strand_id
1 'polypeptide(L)'
;MKTKRLIKCLVAAIGALLLAPLQAQISSLGNLPSSLIPPDYVGWNGATTIPLEVRHNGNQPIEWYTDSIRRMHLTETLTGQTVNGYTGLNLSGHLGIGAFADPNVANPFTLLHLDLGGDENTGYRSWMKAGTYITDHSDMMYVHWYEATPWWV
;
A
#
# COMPACT_ATOMS: atom_id res chain seq x y z
N MET A 1 -9.98 -3.95 54.91
CA MET A 1 -8.82 -4.34 54.05
C MET A 1 -9.19 -4.69 52.60
N LYS A 2 -10.42 -5.15 52.28
CA LYS A 2 -10.82 -5.57 50.93
C LYS A 2 -10.98 -4.42 49.91
N THR A 3 -11.49 -3.27 50.34
CA THR A 3 -11.76 -2.10 49.48
C THR A 3 -10.49 -1.47 48.88
N LYS A 4 -9.39 -1.42 49.64
CA LYS A 4 -8.10 -0.87 49.17
C LYS A 4 -7.43 -1.74 48.10
N ARG A 5 -7.70 -3.06 48.08
CA ARG A 5 -7.22 -3.96 47.01
C ARG A 5 -8.02 -3.78 45.72
N LEU A 6 -9.33 -3.60 45.83
CA LEU A 6 -10.22 -3.39 44.69
C LEU A 6 -9.89 -2.10 43.93
N ILE A 7 -9.63 -1.01 44.66
CA ILE A 7 -9.23 0.28 44.07
C ILE A 7 -7.89 0.16 43.32
N LYS A 8 -6.91 -0.57 43.87
CA LYS A 8 -5.62 -0.78 43.21
C LYS A 8 -5.75 -1.57 41.91
N CYS A 9 -6.58 -2.62 41.88
CA CYS A 9 -6.87 -3.37 40.66
C CYS A 9 -7.58 -2.51 39.62
N LEU A 10 -8.51 -1.66 40.04
CA LEU A 10 -9.24 -0.76 39.13
C LEU A 10 -8.30 0.27 38.49
N VAL A 11 -7.42 0.89 39.28
CA VAL A 11 -6.43 1.87 38.79
C VAL A 11 -5.43 1.21 37.83
N ALA A 12 -5.00 -0.02 38.11
CA ALA A 12 -4.12 -0.77 37.22
C ALA A 12 -4.81 -1.15 35.89
N ALA A 13 -6.08 -1.55 35.92
CA ALA A 13 -6.84 -1.86 34.72
C ALA A 13 -7.06 -0.63 33.84
N ILE A 14 -7.39 0.52 34.45
CA ILE A 14 -7.51 1.80 33.74
C ILE A 14 -6.16 2.22 33.16
N GLY A 15 -5.07 2.09 33.92
CA GLY A 15 -3.72 2.38 33.42
C GLY A 15 -3.32 1.50 32.22
N ALA A 16 -3.70 0.22 32.22
CA ALA A 16 -3.44 -0.69 31.10
C ALA A 16 -4.29 -0.35 29.87
N LEU A 17 -5.55 0.09 30.05
CA LEU A 17 -6.44 0.53 28.98
C LEU A 17 -5.96 1.84 28.33
N LEU A 18 -5.38 2.76 29.11
CA LEU A 18 -4.83 4.04 28.62
C LEU A 18 -3.51 3.89 27.83
N LEU A 19 -2.82 2.77 28.00
CA LEU A 19 -1.56 2.45 27.31
C LEU A 19 -1.75 1.51 26.11
N ALA A 20 -2.98 1.07 25.84
CA ALA A 20 -3.27 0.25 24.67
C ALA A 20 -3.07 1.10 23.40
N PRO A 21 -2.35 0.59 22.37
CA PRO A 21 -2.19 1.32 21.13
C PRO A 21 -3.55 1.59 20.50
N LEU A 22 -3.82 2.86 20.20
CA LEU A 22 -4.97 3.28 19.39
C LEU A 22 -4.75 2.78 17.97
N GLN A 23 -5.32 1.63 17.64
CA GLN A 23 -5.44 1.19 16.25
C GLN A 23 -6.41 2.15 15.56
N ALA A 24 -6.06 2.66 14.39
CA ALA A 24 -7.00 3.42 13.58
C ALA A 24 -8.18 2.51 13.20
N GLN A 25 -9.30 2.67 13.91
CA GLN A 25 -10.60 2.07 13.66
C GLN A 25 -11.63 3.21 13.72
N ILE A 26 -12.53 3.31 12.74
CA ILE A 26 -13.56 4.36 12.69
C ILE A 26 -14.37 4.33 14.00
N SER A 27 -14.49 5.49 14.66
CA SER A 27 -14.98 5.69 16.03
C SER A 27 -16.37 6.33 16.13
N SER A 28 -17.19 6.33 15.07
CA SER A 28 -18.60 6.68 15.27
C SER A 28 -19.26 5.64 16.18
N LEU A 29 -19.99 6.14 17.18
CA LEU A 29 -20.78 5.29 18.05
C LEU A 29 -21.89 4.66 17.18
N GLY A 30 -21.66 3.45 16.69
CA GLY A 30 -22.53 2.78 15.73
C GLY A 30 -22.17 3.06 14.27
N ASN A 31 -20.96 2.68 13.85
CA ASN A 31 -20.56 2.56 12.44
C ASN A 31 -21.29 1.39 11.73
N LEU A 32 -22.62 1.43 11.70
CA LEU A 32 -23.45 0.57 10.87
C LEU A 32 -23.71 1.32 9.55
N PRO A 33 -23.65 0.67 8.38
CA PRO A 33 -24.14 1.26 7.14
C PRO A 33 -25.64 1.51 7.30
N SER A 34 -26.01 2.71 7.75
CA SER A 34 -27.38 3.13 7.95
C SER A 34 -27.69 4.20 6.92
N SER A 35 -28.82 4.06 6.22
CA SER A 35 -29.33 5.04 5.27
C SER A 35 -29.79 6.36 5.92
N LEU A 36 -29.61 6.52 7.24
CA LEU A 36 -30.09 7.64 8.05
C LEU A 36 -28.96 8.53 8.63
N ILE A 37 -27.70 8.11 8.53
CA ILE A 37 -26.52 8.86 9.02
C ILE A 37 -25.48 8.84 7.88
N PRO A 38 -24.92 9.98 7.44
CA PRO A 38 -23.91 10.00 6.38
C PRO A 38 -22.74 9.05 6.74
N PRO A 39 -22.23 8.24 5.81
CA PRO A 39 -21.20 7.26 6.12
C PRO A 39 -19.92 7.93 6.65
N ASP A 40 -19.35 7.36 7.71
CA ASP A 40 -18.07 7.79 8.26
C ASP A 40 -16.92 7.21 7.42
N TYR A 41 -16.05 8.10 6.95
CA TYR A 41 -14.86 7.75 6.19
C TYR A 41 -13.65 7.69 7.14
N VAL A 42 -12.77 6.67 7.00
CA VAL A 42 -11.38 6.82 7.47
C VAL A 42 -10.74 7.89 6.58
N GLY A 43 -10.39 9.04 7.15
CA GLY A 43 -9.63 10.05 6.42
C GLY A 43 -10.38 11.32 6.04
N TRP A 44 -11.12 11.91 6.99
CA TRP A 44 -11.59 13.31 6.98
C TRP A 44 -13.04 13.56 6.51
N ASN A 45 -13.68 14.61 7.06
CA ASN A 45 -14.95 15.17 6.59
C ASN A 45 -14.77 16.24 5.49
N GLY A 46 -15.84 16.60 4.78
CA GLY A 46 -15.79 17.55 3.66
C GLY A 46 -15.53 19.03 4.02
N ALA A 47 -15.22 19.37 5.28
CA ALA A 47 -15.04 20.75 5.73
C ALA A 47 -13.57 21.23 5.74
N THR A 48 -12.62 20.35 5.39
CA THR A 48 -11.20 20.71 5.34
C THR A 48 -10.80 21.37 4.05
N THR A 49 -9.87 22.33 4.17
CA THR A 49 -9.17 22.96 3.04
C THR A 49 -7.77 22.39 2.84
N ILE A 50 -7.31 21.47 3.70
CA ILE A 50 -6.02 20.78 3.56
C ILE A 50 -6.22 19.37 2.98
N PRO A 51 -5.30 18.90 2.09
CA PRO A 51 -5.40 17.57 1.47
C PRO A 51 -5.34 16.43 2.50
N LEU A 52 -6.04 15.33 2.20
CA LEU A 52 -5.84 14.07 2.90
C LEU A 52 -4.49 13.46 2.49
N GLU A 53 -3.62 13.19 3.45
CA GLU A 53 -2.34 12.52 3.23
C GLU A 53 -2.41 11.06 3.70
N VAL A 54 -2.11 10.12 2.79
CA VAL A 54 -1.84 8.72 3.14
C VAL A 54 -0.34 8.48 2.98
N ARG A 55 0.37 8.36 4.11
CA ARG A 55 1.84 8.20 4.13
C ARG A 55 2.28 7.25 5.24
N HIS A 56 3.42 6.60 5.03
CA HIS A 56 4.10 5.82 6.07
C HIS A 56 5.50 6.39 6.35
N ASN A 57 5.66 7.13 7.44
CA ASN A 57 6.92 7.81 7.77
C ASN A 57 8.07 6.85 8.16
N GLY A 58 7.76 5.60 8.51
CA GLY A 58 8.76 4.57 8.82
C GLY A 58 9.30 3.79 7.62
N ASN A 59 9.10 4.29 6.39
CA ASN A 59 9.52 3.62 5.15
C ASN A 59 9.03 2.16 5.05
N GLN A 60 7.74 1.96 5.26
CA GLN A 60 7.08 0.67 5.03
C GLN A 60 6.17 0.83 3.81
N PRO A 61 5.87 -0.26 3.10
CA PRO A 61 4.93 -0.20 1.99
C PRO A 61 3.55 0.24 2.48
N ILE A 62 2.79 0.86 1.57
CA ILE A 62 1.37 1.13 1.78
C ILE A 62 0.61 0.09 0.98
N GLU A 63 -0.20 -0.71 1.66
CA GLU A 63 -0.90 -1.84 1.06
C GLU A 63 -2.41 -1.75 1.29
N TRP A 64 -3.19 -2.18 0.29
CA TRP A 64 -4.65 -2.29 0.40
C TRP A 64 -5.06 -3.76 0.28
N TYR A 65 -5.98 -4.18 1.12
CA TYR A 65 -6.39 -5.58 1.25
C TYR A 65 -7.91 -5.74 1.10
N THR A 66 -8.34 -6.93 0.68
CA THR A 66 -9.73 -7.40 0.77
C THR A 66 -9.70 -8.84 1.25
N ASP A 67 -10.29 -9.11 2.42
CA ASP A 67 -10.31 -10.44 3.04
C ASP A 67 -8.91 -11.07 3.15
N SER A 68 -7.97 -10.34 3.75
CA SER A 68 -6.55 -10.73 3.88
C SER A 68 -5.78 -10.93 2.56
N ILE A 69 -6.41 -10.70 1.41
CA ILE A 69 -5.75 -10.74 0.10
C ILE A 69 -5.30 -9.34 -0.28
N ARG A 70 -4.00 -9.16 -0.54
CA ARG A 70 -3.45 -7.89 -1.03
C ARG A 70 -4.00 -7.58 -2.42
N ARG A 71 -4.46 -6.36 -2.62
CA ARG A 71 -5.04 -5.84 -3.87
C ARG A 71 -4.18 -4.74 -4.47
N MET A 72 -3.48 -3.99 -3.62
CA MET A 72 -2.55 -2.96 -4.06
C MET A 72 -1.36 -2.86 -3.12
N HIS A 73 -0.21 -2.51 -3.69
CA HIS A 73 1.07 -2.34 -3.02
C HIS A 73 1.77 -1.11 -3.59
N LEU A 74 1.95 -0.06 -2.78
CA LEU A 74 2.87 1.03 -3.06
C LEU A 74 4.19 0.76 -2.32
N THR A 75 5.27 0.55 -3.07
CA THR A 75 6.57 0.17 -2.50
C THR A 75 7.18 1.28 -1.66
N GLU A 76 7.86 0.88 -0.59
CA GLU A 76 8.73 1.72 0.22
C GLU A 76 9.98 2.20 -0.56
N THR A 77 10.94 2.82 0.12
CA THR A 77 12.28 3.02 -0.44
C THR A 77 12.92 1.66 -0.70
N LEU A 78 12.89 1.25 -1.97
CA LEU A 78 13.26 -0.07 -2.44
C LEU A 78 14.35 0.08 -3.52
N THR A 79 15.61 0.07 -3.08
CA THR A 79 16.80 0.24 -3.92
C THR A 79 17.59 -1.05 -4.06
N GLY A 80 18.54 -1.10 -4.99
CA GLY A 80 19.41 -2.26 -5.19
C GLY A 80 18.70 -3.50 -5.76
N GLN A 81 17.51 -3.32 -6.34
CA GLN A 81 16.69 -4.43 -6.83
C GLN A 81 17.27 -5.01 -8.12
N THR A 82 16.93 -6.28 -8.36
CA THR A 82 17.24 -6.97 -9.62
C THR A 82 15.95 -7.45 -10.26
N VAL A 83 15.73 -7.07 -11.51
CA VAL A 83 14.61 -7.56 -12.32
C VAL A 83 15.18 -8.04 -13.65
N ASN A 84 14.93 -9.30 -14.02
CA ASN A 84 15.42 -9.88 -15.27
C ASN A 84 16.93 -9.64 -15.52
N GLY A 85 17.75 -9.86 -14.50
CA GLY A 85 19.21 -9.66 -14.57
C GLY A 85 19.69 -8.20 -14.59
N TYR A 86 18.80 -7.21 -14.72
CA TYR A 86 19.14 -5.79 -14.55
C TYR A 86 19.26 -5.48 -13.06
N THR A 87 20.48 -5.24 -12.58
CA THR A 87 20.80 -5.00 -11.17
C THR A 87 20.83 -3.51 -10.83
N GLY A 88 20.78 -3.18 -9.53
CA GLY A 88 20.94 -1.80 -9.05
C GLY A 88 19.71 -0.91 -9.29
N LEU A 89 18.55 -1.51 -9.56
CA LEU A 89 17.32 -0.77 -9.83
C LEU A 89 16.78 -0.12 -8.57
N ASN A 90 16.16 1.05 -8.75
CA ASN A 90 15.38 1.72 -7.73
C ASN A 90 13.90 1.57 -8.10
N LEU A 91 13.16 0.76 -7.34
CA LEU A 91 11.73 0.49 -7.52
C LEU A 91 10.88 1.20 -6.45
N SER A 92 11.41 2.26 -5.85
CA SER A 92 10.71 2.99 -4.78
C SER A 92 9.46 3.71 -5.30
N GLY A 93 8.37 3.68 -4.54
CA GLY A 93 7.12 4.38 -4.87
C GLY A 93 6.42 3.86 -6.13
N HIS A 94 6.70 2.63 -6.54
CA HIS A 94 6.02 1.98 -7.65
C HIS A 94 4.71 1.35 -7.16
N LEU A 95 3.65 1.49 -7.95
CA LEU A 95 2.31 1.05 -7.59
C LEU A 95 1.97 -0.27 -8.27
N GLY A 96 1.71 -1.30 -7.47
CA GLY A 96 1.21 -2.59 -7.91
C GLY A 96 -0.27 -2.74 -7.62
N ILE A 97 -1.05 -3.27 -8.57
CA ILE A 97 -2.43 -3.70 -8.34
C ILE A 97 -2.54 -5.17 -8.72
N GLY A 98 -2.77 -6.06 -7.77
CA GLY A 98 -2.68 -7.49 -8.04
C GLY A 98 -2.21 -8.36 -6.88
N ALA A 99 -1.92 -9.63 -7.19
CA ALA A 99 -1.53 -10.63 -6.21
C ALA A 99 -0.08 -10.47 -5.73
N PHE A 100 0.86 -10.25 -6.66
CA PHE A 100 2.30 -10.17 -6.42
C PHE A 100 2.79 -11.37 -5.58
N ALA A 101 2.34 -12.57 -5.97
CA ALA A 101 2.53 -13.81 -5.20
C ALA A 101 3.76 -14.61 -5.64
N ASP A 102 4.21 -14.44 -6.89
CA ASP A 102 5.38 -15.11 -7.43
C ASP A 102 6.66 -14.30 -7.18
N PRO A 103 7.80 -14.93 -6.84
CA PRO A 103 9.07 -14.26 -6.60
C PRO A 103 9.56 -13.40 -7.77
N ASN A 104 9.27 -13.79 -9.02
CA ASN A 104 9.71 -13.07 -10.20
C ASN A 104 9.02 -11.72 -10.32
N VAL A 105 7.76 -11.61 -9.88
CA VAL A 105 6.90 -10.41 -9.88
C VAL A 105 6.49 -9.97 -8.47
N ALA A 106 7.29 -10.27 -7.44
CA ALA A 106 6.93 -9.94 -6.06
C ALA A 106 6.81 -8.44 -5.79
N ASN A 107 7.41 -7.61 -6.65
CA ASN A 107 7.38 -6.15 -6.57
C ASN A 107 6.96 -5.52 -7.92
N PRO A 108 6.30 -4.36 -7.91
CA PRO A 108 6.09 -3.55 -9.10
C PRO A 108 7.42 -3.13 -9.75
N PHE A 109 7.65 -3.48 -11.02
CA PHE A 109 8.89 -3.12 -11.73
C PHE A 109 8.84 -1.76 -12.41
N THR A 110 7.62 -1.28 -12.67
CA THR A 110 7.31 -0.02 -13.36
C THR A 110 6.40 0.82 -12.48
N LEU A 111 6.27 2.12 -12.79
CA LEU A 111 5.45 3.05 -11.99
C LEU A 111 4.03 2.52 -11.72
N LEU A 112 3.42 1.85 -12.69
CA LEU A 112 2.22 1.05 -12.50
C LEU A 112 2.46 -0.39 -12.95
N HIS A 113 2.18 -1.37 -12.11
CA HIS A 113 2.24 -2.80 -12.43
C HIS A 113 0.88 -3.44 -12.11
N LEU A 114 0.20 -4.03 -13.08
CA LEU A 114 -0.99 -4.85 -12.84
C LEU A 114 -0.62 -6.32 -12.87
N ASP A 115 -0.97 -7.06 -11.83
CA ASP A 115 -0.62 -8.48 -11.70
C ASP A 115 -1.85 -9.35 -11.45
N LEU A 116 -2.00 -10.41 -12.25
CA LEU A 116 -3.00 -11.45 -12.08
C LEU A 116 -2.35 -12.83 -11.87
N GLY A 117 -1.30 -12.91 -11.03
CA GLY A 117 -0.57 -14.16 -10.82
C GLY A 117 0.45 -14.43 -11.92
N GLY A 118 1.09 -13.38 -12.40
CA GLY A 118 2.25 -13.45 -13.28
C GLY A 118 3.41 -14.22 -12.67
N ASP A 119 4.23 -14.83 -13.51
CA ASP A 119 5.52 -15.42 -13.13
C ASP A 119 6.67 -14.96 -14.06
N GLU A 120 6.38 -14.09 -15.03
CA GLU A 120 7.31 -13.68 -16.07
C GLU A 120 7.86 -12.26 -15.89
N ASN A 121 9.19 -12.13 -15.96
CA ASN A 121 9.89 -10.86 -15.98
C ASN A 121 10.89 -10.70 -17.15
N THR A 122 11.06 -11.72 -17.99
CA THR A 122 12.05 -11.81 -19.08
C THR A 122 11.91 -10.70 -20.13
N GLY A 123 10.73 -10.14 -20.30
CA GLY A 123 10.53 -8.99 -21.19
C GLY A 123 10.88 -7.64 -20.56
N TYR A 124 11.07 -7.55 -19.24
CA TYR A 124 11.47 -6.32 -18.57
C TYR A 124 12.81 -5.81 -19.11
N ARG A 125 12.92 -4.49 -19.26
CA ARG A 125 14.17 -3.76 -19.54
C ARG A 125 14.26 -2.57 -18.60
N SER A 126 15.45 -2.16 -18.22
CA SER A 126 15.65 -1.03 -17.28
C SER A 126 15.03 0.29 -17.75
N TRP A 127 14.89 0.51 -19.07
CA TRP A 127 14.21 1.67 -19.64
C TRP A 127 12.68 1.63 -19.52
N MET A 128 12.09 0.48 -19.17
CA MET A 128 10.64 0.32 -19.02
C MET A 128 10.10 0.92 -17.72
N LYS A 129 10.96 1.36 -16.80
CA LYS A 129 10.58 1.83 -15.46
C LYS A 129 9.41 2.82 -15.44
N ALA A 130 9.38 3.77 -16.38
CA ALA A 130 8.33 4.79 -16.47
C ALA A 130 7.20 4.36 -17.41
N GLY A 131 6.36 3.41 -16.99
CA GLY A 131 5.21 2.95 -17.76
C GLY A 131 4.25 2.06 -16.96
N THR A 132 3.36 1.39 -17.70
CA THR A 132 2.48 0.36 -17.17
C THR A 132 2.96 -1.02 -17.63
N TYR A 133 3.19 -1.91 -16.69
CA TYR A 133 3.51 -3.31 -16.94
C TYR A 133 2.34 -4.17 -16.46
N ILE A 134 2.02 -5.22 -17.21
CA ILE A 134 0.89 -6.11 -16.92
C ILE A 134 1.40 -7.53 -17.00
N THR A 135 1.08 -8.35 -16.00
CA THR A 135 1.43 -9.77 -15.95
C THR A 135 0.22 -10.63 -15.63
N ASP A 136 0.13 -11.78 -16.29
CA ASP A 136 -0.85 -12.82 -16.05
C ASP A 136 -0.21 -14.17 -16.43
N HIS A 137 0.09 -15.01 -15.44
CA HIS A 137 0.92 -16.20 -15.60
C HIS A 137 2.20 -15.89 -16.43
N SER A 138 2.43 -16.62 -17.52
CA SER A 138 3.60 -16.45 -18.40
C SER A 138 3.48 -15.30 -19.40
N ASP A 139 2.34 -14.61 -19.43
CA ASP A 139 2.10 -13.52 -20.37
C ASP A 139 2.43 -12.16 -19.74
N MET A 140 2.92 -11.26 -20.58
CA MET A 140 3.25 -9.91 -20.16
C MET A 140 3.04 -8.86 -21.25
N MET A 141 2.69 -7.65 -20.81
CA MET A 141 2.56 -6.48 -21.68
C MET A 141 3.21 -5.27 -21.02
N TYR A 142 3.87 -4.43 -21.84
CA TYR A 142 4.38 -3.14 -21.41
C TYR A 142 3.84 -2.03 -22.30
N VAL A 143 3.40 -0.94 -21.68
CA VAL A 143 2.90 0.26 -22.36
C VAL A 143 3.55 1.50 -21.75
N HIS A 144 4.11 2.36 -22.59
CA HIS A 144 4.56 3.70 -22.22
C HIS A 144 4.44 4.69 -23.36
N TRP A 145 4.57 5.97 -23.02
CA TRP A 145 4.77 7.01 -24.00
C TRP A 145 6.26 7.22 -24.23
N TYR A 146 6.69 7.12 -25.49
CA TYR A 146 8.02 7.53 -25.89
C TYR A 146 7.90 8.79 -26.75
N GLU A 147 8.40 9.92 -26.24
CA GLU A 147 8.64 11.09 -27.08
C GLU A 147 10.03 10.95 -27.69
N ALA A 148 10.08 10.58 -28.97
CA ALA A 148 11.31 10.63 -29.72
C ALA A 148 11.73 12.11 -29.81
N THR A 149 12.87 12.48 -29.21
CA THR A 149 13.48 13.77 -29.52
C THR A 149 13.72 13.81 -31.03
N PRO A 150 13.11 14.76 -31.75
CA PRO A 150 13.27 14.79 -33.19
C PRO A 150 14.74 14.95 -33.56
N TRP A 151 15.20 14.20 -34.55
CA TRP A 151 16.60 14.14 -35.04
C TRP A 151 17.13 15.45 -35.65
N TRP A 152 16.40 16.55 -35.49
CA TRP A 152 16.65 17.85 -36.12
C TRP A 152 16.71 19.01 -35.12
N VAL A 153 17.12 18.74 -33.88
CA VAL A 153 17.48 19.76 -32.87
C VAL A 153 18.98 19.78 -32.66
#